data_AF-A0A4Q4M5K4-F1
#
_entry.id   AF-A0A4Q4M5K4-F1
#
_cell.length_a   1.000
_cell.length_b   1.000
_cell.length_c   1.000
_cell.angle_alpha   90.00
_cell.angle_beta   90.00
_cell.angle_gamma   90.00
#
_symmetry.space_group_name_H-M   'P 1'
#
loop_
_entity.id
_entity.type
_entity.pdbx_description
1 polymer ?
#
loop_
_entity_poly.entity_id
_entity_poly.type
_entity_poly.pdbx_seq_one_letter_code
_entity_poly.pdbx_strand_id
1 'polypeptide(L)'
;MATGAEAACVVCGGPAHNKCGACKLDTSSRHYCGKACQVKDWPTHKKACKDIQNTNLEKKLTRVANIVQQGYYGFRKNTWDIPIVKVDRLGNNDLVLYISVPLSVSHANYISEFPQHLVSDKLTENAMLCALVRSEPATWMYSIIGELTKGKIY
;
A
#
# COMPACT_ATOMS: atom_id res chain seq x y z
N MET A 1 34.00 7.50 11.67
CA MET A 1 33.73 8.32 10.48
C MET A 1 33.74 7.39 9.27
N ALA A 2 32.57 6.95 8.78
CA ALA A 2 32.52 6.05 7.63
C ALA A 2 32.83 6.85 6.36
N THR A 3 34.01 6.65 5.77
CA THR A 3 34.37 7.19 4.46
C THR A 3 33.60 6.39 3.40
N GLY A 4 32.36 6.78 3.12
CA GLY A 4 31.65 6.28 1.95
C GLY A 4 32.41 6.71 0.71
N ALA A 5 32.78 5.77 -0.16
CA ALA A 5 33.43 6.07 -1.43
C ALA A 5 32.64 7.18 -2.16
N GLU A 6 33.29 8.29 -2.46
CA GLU A 6 32.67 9.37 -3.22
C GLU A 6 32.21 8.81 -4.58
N ALA A 7 30.94 9.01 -4.90
CA ALA A 7 30.40 8.53 -6.17
C ALA A 7 31.10 9.24 -7.33
N ALA A 8 31.38 8.52 -8.41
CA ALA A 8 31.99 9.10 -9.61
C ALA A 8 30.93 9.75 -10.52
N CYS A 9 31.33 10.82 -11.20
CA CYS A 9 30.51 11.47 -12.21
C CYS A 9 30.31 10.54 -13.41
N VAL A 10 29.05 10.27 -13.77
CA VAL A 10 28.73 9.34 -14.87
C VAL A 10 29.19 9.80 -16.26
N VAL A 11 29.57 11.08 -16.41
CA VAL A 11 29.96 11.68 -17.69
C VAL A 11 31.47 11.80 -17.84
N CYS A 12 32.19 12.20 -16.78
CA CYS A 12 33.62 12.46 -16.84
C CYS A 12 34.47 11.60 -15.91
N GLY A 13 33.87 10.77 -15.06
CA GLY A 13 34.57 9.89 -14.11
C GLY A 13 35.17 10.59 -12.88
N GLY A 14 35.24 11.93 -12.86
CA GLY A 14 35.73 12.68 -11.70
C GLY A 14 34.80 12.62 -10.48
N PRO A 15 35.21 13.18 -9.32
CA PRO A 15 34.38 13.18 -8.11
C PRO A 15 33.01 13.83 -8.34
N ALA A 16 31.93 13.16 -7.91
CA ALA A 16 30.59 13.72 -7.99
C ALA A 16 30.18 14.36 -6.67
N HIS A 17 29.64 15.57 -6.77
CA HIS A 17 29.13 16.33 -5.63
C HIS A 17 27.60 16.43 -5.65
N ASN A 18 26.97 16.08 -6.77
CA ASN A 18 25.54 16.22 -7.00
C ASN A 18 24.92 14.88 -7.44
N LYS A 19 23.67 14.65 -7.03
CA LYS A 19 22.81 13.58 -7.54
C LYS A 19 21.73 14.19 -8.43
N CYS A 20 21.17 13.42 -9.36
CA CYS A 20 20.01 13.87 -10.13
C CYS A 20 18.84 14.25 -9.19
N GLY A 21 18.44 15.52 -9.23
CA GLY A 21 17.39 16.05 -8.36
C GLY A 21 15.98 15.51 -8.64
N ALA A 22 15.78 14.82 -9.76
CA ALA A 22 14.50 14.29 -10.19
C ALA A 22 14.28 12.84 -9.72
N CYS A 23 15.22 11.93 -9.96
CA CYS A 23 15.06 10.53 -9.57
C CYS A 23 15.48 10.24 -8.12
N LYS A 24 16.42 11.01 -7.54
CA LYS A 24 16.80 11.03 -6.11
C LYS A 24 16.69 9.69 -5.38
N LEU A 25 17.29 8.63 -5.92
CA LEU A 25 17.43 7.35 -5.24
C LEU A 25 18.88 7.13 -4.81
N ASP A 26 19.09 6.68 -3.58
CA ASP A 26 20.44 6.44 -3.06
C ASP A 26 21.16 5.29 -3.78
N THR A 27 20.43 4.35 -4.37
CA THR A 27 21.00 3.15 -5.01
C THR A 27 21.09 3.22 -6.53
N SER A 28 20.41 4.18 -7.18
CA SER A 28 20.23 4.20 -8.64
C SER A 28 20.14 5.60 -9.24
N SER A 29 20.34 6.64 -8.43
CA SER A 29 20.49 7.99 -8.99
C SER A 29 21.81 8.10 -9.75
N ARG A 30 21.77 8.85 -10.87
CA ARG A 30 23.00 9.29 -11.52
C ARG A 30 23.68 10.38 -10.68
N HIS A 31 25.00 10.32 -10.65
CA HIS A 31 25.87 11.23 -9.93
C HIS A 31 26.66 12.10 -10.92
N TYR A 32 26.79 13.38 -10.59
CA TYR A 32 27.43 14.37 -11.46
C TYR A 32 28.37 15.27 -10.64
N CYS A 33 29.51 15.65 -11.23
CA CYS A 33 30.38 16.67 -10.66
C CYS A 33 29.70 18.06 -10.66
N GLY A 34 28.78 18.31 -11.61
CA GLY A 34 28.05 19.57 -11.70
C GLY A 34 26.98 19.59 -12.78
N LYS A 35 26.32 20.76 -12.93
CA LYS A 35 25.18 20.93 -13.84
C LYS A 35 25.52 20.68 -15.31
N ALA A 36 26.71 21.04 -15.76
CA ALA A 36 27.15 20.84 -17.14
C ALA A 36 27.13 19.34 -17.53
N CYS A 37 27.67 18.48 -16.67
CA CYS A 37 27.63 17.02 -16.90
C CYS A 37 26.18 16.49 -16.85
N GLN A 38 25.35 16.99 -15.94
CA GLN A 38 23.93 16.59 -15.91
C GLN A 38 23.20 16.95 -17.21
N VAL A 39 23.41 18.16 -17.76
CA VAL A 39 22.78 18.60 -19.01
C VAL A 39 23.27 17.77 -20.19
N LYS A 40 24.59 17.50 -20.26
CA LYS A 40 25.17 16.65 -21.31
C LYS A 40 24.60 15.23 -21.30
N ASP A 41 24.34 14.69 -20.11
CA ASP A 41 23.77 13.35 -19.93
C ASP A 41 22.25 13.28 -20.15
N TRP A 42 21.55 14.42 -20.07
CA TRP A 42 20.10 14.47 -20.04
C TRP A 42 19.40 13.76 -21.22
N PRO A 43 19.85 13.88 -22.49
CA PRO A 43 19.21 13.20 -23.60
C PRO A 43 19.15 11.67 -23.44
N THR A 44 20.16 11.06 -22.82
CA THR A 44 20.21 9.61 -22.58
C THR A 44 19.57 9.22 -21.25
N HIS A 45 19.69 10.08 -20.23
CA HIS A 45 19.16 9.82 -18.89
C HIS A 45 17.64 10.00 -18.80
N LYS A 46 17.05 10.94 -19.55
CA LYS A 46 15.66 11.41 -19.36
C LYS A 46 14.63 10.28 -19.26
N LYS A 47 14.70 9.29 -20.15
CA LYS A 47 13.77 8.14 -20.15
C LYS A 47 13.91 7.33 -18.86
N ALA A 48 15.12 6.84 -18.58
CA ALA A 48 15.40 6.08 -17.37
C ALA A 48 15.09 6.87 -16.08
N CYS A 49 15.29 8.19 -16.09
CA CYS A 49 14.92 9.07 -14.98
C CYS A 49 13.41 8.99 -14.68
N LYS A 50 12.58 9.07 -15.72
CA LYS A 50 11.12 8.99 -15.59
C LYS A 50 10.66 7.60 -15.14
N ASP A 51 11.26 6.54 -15.68
CA ASP A 51 10.94 5.16 -15.30
C ASP A 51 11.23 4.92 -13.80
N ILE A 52 12.35 5.45 -13.30
CA ILE A 52 12.70 5.42 -11.87
C ILE A 52 11.66 6.20 -11.05
N GLN A 53 11.26 7.39 -11.49
CA GLN A 53 10.24 8.19 -10.79
C GLN A 53 8.90 7.46 -10.70
N ASN A 54 8.44 6.86 -11.79
CA ASN A 54 7.20 6.10 -11.82
C ASN A 54 7.27 4.89 -10.89
N THR A 55 8.35 4.12 -10.94
CA THR A 55 8.57 2.96 -10.06
C THR A 55 8.56 3.39 -8.58
N ASN A 56 9.15 4.54 -8.26
CA ASN A 56 9.14 5.07 -6.89
C ASN A 56 7.75 5.53 -6.46
N LEU A 57 7.00 6.15 -7.36
CA LEU A 57 5.63 6.54 -7.11
C LEU A 57 4.76 5.31 -6.84
N GLU A 58 4.86 4.28 -7.68
CA GLU A 58 4.17 3.00 -7.51
C GLU A 58 4.51 2.35 -6.16
N LYS A 59 5.80 2.28 -5.79
CA LYS A 59 6.21 1.76 -4.46
C LYS A 59 5.58 2.53 -3.31
N LYS A 60 5.54 3.86 -3.39
CA LYS A 60 4.92 4.70 -2.36
C LYS A 60 3.40 4.48 -2.30
N LEU A 61 2.73 4.44 -3.45
CA LEU A 61 1.30 4.20 -3.54
C LEU A 61 0.94 2.82 -2.99
N THR A 62 1.68 1.77 -3.36
CA THR A 62 1.50 0.42 -2.81
C THR A 62 1.68 0.39 -1.30
N ARG A 63 2.69 1.08 -0.76
CA ARG A 63 2.87 1.17 0.69
C ARG A 63 1.68 1.86 1.37
N VAL A 64 1.20 2.97 0.83
CA VAL A 64 0.02 3.68 1.36
C VAL A 64 -1.21 2.77 1.29
N ALA A 65 -1.47 2.15 0.15
CA ALA A 65 -2.60 1.23 -0.03
C ALA A 65 -2.56 0.07 0.98
N ASN A 66 -1.39 -0.54 1.21
CA ASN A 66 -1.23 -1.61 2.20
C ASN A 66 -1.52 -1.15 3.64
N ILE A 67 -1.03 0.03 4.04
CA ILE A 67 -1.27 0.59 5.39
C ILE A 67 -2.76 0.87 5.58
N VAL A 68 -3.38 1.52 4.58
CA VAL A 68 -4.80 1.86 4.60
C VAL A 68 -5.63 0.58 4.65
N GLN A 69 -5.38 -0.41 3.79
CA GLN A 69 -6.07 -1.70 3.83
C GLN A 69 -5.95 -2.40 5.19
N GLN A 70 -4.78 -2.40 5.82
CA GLN A 70 -4.59 -2.96 7.16
C GLN A 70 -5.43 -2.22 8.21
N GLY A 71 -5.49 -0.88 8.13
CA GLY A 71 -6.37 -0.08 8.98
C GLY A 71 -7.84 -0.46 8.81
N TYR A 72 -8.29 -0.68 7.57
CA TYR A 72 -9.67 -1.12 7.29
C TYR A 72 -9.97 -2.49 7.88
N TYR A 73 -9.05 -3.45 7.71
CA TYR A 73 -9.18 -4.78 8.31
C TYR A 73 -9.23 -4.71 9.84
N GLY A 74 -8.39 -3.86 10.45
CA GLY A 74 -8.44 -3.60 11.88
C GLY A 74 -9.80 -3.05 12.30
N PHE A 75 -10.31 -2.04 11.60
CA PHE A 75 -11.65 -1.49 11.84
C PHE A 75 -12.72 -2.59 11.77
N ARG A 76 -12.82 -3.32 10.65
CA ARG A 76 -13.84 -4.37 10.44
C ARG A 76 -13.78 -5.51 11.46
N LYS A 77 -12.60 -5.87 11.97
CA LYS A 77 -12.47 -6.84 13.07
C LYS A 77 -13.06 -6.33 14.38
N ASN A 78 -12.91 -5.04 14.67
CA ASN A 78 -13.38 -4.42 15.91
C ASN A 78 -14.85 -3.98 15.85
N THR A 79 -15.40 -3.83 14.65
CA THR A 79 -16.81 -3.43 14.41
C THR A 79 -17.62 -4.55 13.75
N TRP A 80 -17.22 -5.81 13.98
CA TRP A 80 -17.77 -6.96 13.28
C TRP A 80 -19.26 -7.17 13.57
N ASP A 81 -20.06 -7.23 12.50
CA ASP A 81 -21.53 -7.19 12.55
C ASP A 81 -22.19 -8.30 11.72
N ILE A 82 -21.41 -9.23 11.16
CA ILE A 82 -21.91 -10.27 10.25
C ILE A 82 -21.90 -11.64 10.95
N PRO A 83 -23.05 -12.32 11.14
CA PRO A 83 -23.13 -13.59 11.85
C PRO A 83 -22.74 -14.78 10.96
N ILE A 84 -21.48 -14.81 10.52
CA ILE A 84 -20.91 -15.96 9.79
C ILE A 84 -20.68 -17.10 10.77
N VAL A 85 -21.27 -18.26 10.48
CA VAL A 85 -21.20 -19.45 11.35
C VAL A 85 -20.36 -20.58 10.75
N LYS A 86 -20.09 -20.53 9.44
CA LYS A 86 -19.28 -21.55 8.74
C LYS A 86 -18.67 -20.94 7.49
N VAL A 87 -17.48 -21.43 7.13
CA VAL A 87 -16.79 -21.11 5.88
C VAL A 87 -16.36 -22.41 5.21
N ASP A 88 -16.82 -22.65 3.99
CA ASP A 88 -16.31 -23.73 3.14
C ASP A 88 -15.42 -23.15 2.04
N ARG A 89 -14.36 -23.89 1.69
CA ARG A 89 -13.47 -23.55 0.58
C ARG A 89 -13.73 -24.50 -0.58
N LEU A 90 -14.00 -23.93 -1.75
CA LEU A 90 -14.17 -24.69 -2.98
C LEU A 90 -12.83 -24.81 -3.72
N GLY A 91 -12.74 -25.73 -4.70
CA GLY A 91 -11.62 -25.75 -5.62
C GLY A 91 -11.59 -24.44 -6.40
N ASN A 92 -10.45 -23.72 -6.37
CA ASN A 92 -10.18 -22.39 -6.98
C ASN A 92 -10.19 -21.16 -6.04
N ASN A 93 -10.00 -21.34 -4.73
CA ASN A 93 -10.02 -20.24 -3.74
C ASN A 93 -11.38 -19.56 -3.52
N ASP A 94 -12.44 -20.05 -4.15
CA ASP A 94 -13.79 -19.59 -3.86
C ASP A 94 -14.20 -20.02 -2.45
N LEU A 95 -14.94 -19.15 -1.77
CA LEU A 95 -15.40 -19.35 -0.40
C LEU A 95 -16.92 -19.29 -0.35
N VAL A 96 -17.53 -20.21 0.39
CA VAL A 96 -18.95 -20.19 0.74
C VAL A 96 -19.08 -19.78 2.20
N LEU A 97 -19.71 -18.64 2.45
CA LEU A 97 -19.95 -18.10 3.78
C LEU A 97 -21.39 -18.40 4.19
N TYR A 98 -21.56 -19.10 5.30
CA TYR A 98 -22.88 -19.41 5.84
C TYR A 98 -23.22 -18.40 6.92
N ILE A 99 -24.36 -17.72 6.75
CA ILE A 99 -24.83 -16.67 7.65
C ILE A 99 -26.03 -17.20 8.42
N SER A 100 -26.02 -17.05 9.74
CA SER A 100 -27.19 -17.33 10.57
C SER A 100 -27.92 -16.03 10.86
N VAL A 101 -29.11 -15.85 10.27
CA VAL A 101 -29.96 -14.70 10.58
C VAL A 101 -30.99 -15.15 11.62
N PRO A 102 -30.89 -14.71 12.89
CA PRO A 102 -31.88 -15.08 13.89
C PRO A 102 -33.26 -14.49 13.54
N LEU A 103 -34.30 -15.32 13.61
CA LEU A 103 -35.70 -14.96 13.28
C LEU A 103 -36.32 -13.93 14.23
N SER A 104 -35.66 -13.59 15.35
CA SER A 104 -36.08 -12.54 16.29
C SER A 104 -34.86 -11.71 16.68
N VAL A 105 -34.70 -10.54 16.06
CA VAL A 105 -33.55 -9.68 16.34
C VAL A 105 -33.95 -8.71 17.45
N SER A 106 -33.57 -9.02 18.68
CA SER A 106 -33.38 -7.96 19.69
C SER A 106 -32.21 -7.10 19.21
N HIS A 107 -32.45 -5.80 19.00
CA HIS A 107 -31.48 -4.81 18.49
C HIS A 107 -30.26 -4.57 19.40
N ALA A 108 -30.01 -5.41 20.40
CA ALA A 108 -29.13 -5.07 21.51
C ALA A 108 -27.62 -5.13 21.18
N ASN A 109 -27.17 -5.94 20.21
CA ASN A 109 -25.73 -6.11 19.97
C ASN A 109 -25.39 -6.12 18.48
N TYR A 110 -25.26 -4.93 17.87
CA TYR A 110 -24.84 -4.77 16.47
C TYR A 110 -23.35 -5.11 16.25
N ILE A 111 -22.53 -5.10 17.30
CA ILE A 111 -21.11 -5.45 17.24
C ILE A 111 -20.90 -6.73 18.04
N SER A 112 -20.25 -7.69 17.41
CA SER A 112 -19.88 -9.00 17.93
C SER A 112 -18.38 -9.22 17.73
N GLU A 113 -17.84 -10.26 18.38
CA GLU A 113 -16.45 -10.62 18.16
C GLU A 113 -16.27 -11.22 16.75
N PHE A 114 -15.20 -10.82 16.07
CA PHE A 114 -14.82 -11.42 14.79
C PHE A 114 -14.56 -12.92 14.97
N PRO A 115 -15.18 -13.82 14.18
CA PRO A 115 -15.10 -15.27 14.38
C PRO A 115 -13.75 -15.83 13.90
N GLN A 116 -12.68 -15.55 14.63
CA GLN A 116 -11.30 -15.91 14.28
C GLN A 116 -11.11 -17.43 14.13
N HIS A 117 -11.92 -18.23 14.83
CA HIS A 117 -11.90 -19.69 14.75
C HIS A 117 -12.32 -20.25 13.38
N LEU A 118 -13.00 -19.45 12.54
CA LEU A 118 -13.39 -19.83 11.17
C LEU A 118 -12.32 -19.50 10.13
N VAL A 119 -11.24 -18.81 10.53
CA VAL A 119 -10.18 -18.35 9.62
C VAL A 119 -9.15 -19.45 9.43
N SER A 120 -9.11 -20.02 8.23
CA SER A 120 -8.10 -21.03 7.86
C SER A 120 -6.79 -20.44 7.35
N ASP A 121 -6.85 -19.29 6.68
CA ASP A 121 -5.69 -18.59 6.12
C ASP A 121 -5.97 -17.08 5.95
N LYS A 122 -4.95 -16.33 5.53
CA LYS A 122 -5.05 -14.89 5.34
C LYS A 122 -6.02 -14.49 4.22
N LEU A 123 -6.18 -15.34 3.20
CA LEU A 123 -7.12 -15.09 2.12
C LEU A 123 -8.56 -15.13 2.65
N THR A 124 -8.87 -16.15 3.44
CA THR A 124 -10.15 -16.36 4.11
C THR A 124 -10.47 -15.21 5.05
N GLU A 125 -9.50 -14.80 5.86
CA GLU A 125 -9.65 -13.64 6.74
C GLU A 125 -10.01 -12.36 5.97
N ASN A 126 -9.23 -12.04 4.93
CA ASN A 126 -9.44 -10.85 4.12
C ASN A 126 -10.80 -10.89 3.40
N ALA A 127 -11.20 -12.06 2.89
CA ALA A 127 -12.48 -12.25 2.23
C ALA A 127 -13.66 -12.05 3.20
N MET A 128 -13.56 -12.59 4.42
CA MET A 128 -14.57 -12.37 5.47
C MET A 128 -14.68 -10.88 5.82
N LEU A 129 -13.56 -10.18 6.01
CA LEU A 129 -13.56 -8.75 6.35
C LEU A 129 -14.12 -7.84 5.25
N CYS A 130 -14.10 -8.33 4.00
CA CYS A 130 -14.66 -7.64 2.84
C CYS A 130 -16.00 -8.22 2.35
N ALA A 131 -16.55 -9.24 3.03
CA ALA A 131 -17.80 -9.85 2.62
C ALA A 131 -18.97 -8.92 2.94
N LEU A 132 -19.95 -8.87 2.04
CA LEU A 132 -21.23 -8.16 2.23
C LEU A 132 -21.12 -6.64 2.47
N VAL A 133 -19.92 -6.06 2.34
CA VAL A 133 -19.68 -4.62 2.42
C VAL A 133 -19.55 -4.07 1.00
N ARG A 134 -20.60 -3.40 0.50
CA ARG A 134 -20.66 -2.94 -0.91
C ARG A 134 -19.63 -1.87 -1.24
N SER A 135 -19.87 -0.64 -0.78
CA SER A 135 -19.07 0.54 -1.12
C SER A 135 -18.25 1.05 0.05
N GLU A 136 -18.46 0.51 1.25
CA GLU A 136 -17.79 0.94 2.47
C GLU A 136 -16.25 0.85 2.36
N PRO A 137 -15.63 -0.26 1.90
CA PRO A 137 -14.17 -0.32 1.79
C PRO A 137 -13.63 0.75 0.84
N ALA A 138 -14.26 0.89 -0.34
CA ALA A 138 -13.83 1.86 -1.33
C ALA A 138 -14.00 3.31 -0.84
N THR A 139 -15.10 3.61 -0.17
CA THR A 139 -15.39 4.94 0.38
C THR A 139 -14.43 5.29 1.51
N TRP A 140 -14.18 4.35 2.43
CA TRP A 140 -13.25 4.51 3.52
C TRP A 140 -11.82 4.73 3.02
N MET A 141 -11.37 3.90 2.07
CA MET A 141 -10.05 4.04 1.44
C MET A 141 -9.90 5.39 0.73
N TYR A 142 -10.90 5.79 -0.07
CA TYR A 142 -10.90 7.08 -0.77
C TYR A 142 -10.83 8.27 0.21
N SER A 143 -11.66 8.24 1.26
CA SER A 143 -11.69 9.30 2.28
C SER A 143 -10.36 9.44 2.99
N ILE A 144 -9.77 8.33 3.46
CA ILE A 144 -8.49 8.36 4.17
C ILE A 144 -7.35 8.81 3.27
N ILE A 145 -7.26 8.29 2.05
CA ILE A 145 -6.24 8.74 1.10
C ILE A 145 -6.40 10.24 0.83
N GLY A 146 -7.65 10.71 0.67
CA GLY A 146 -7.96 12.14 0.52
C GLY A 146 -7.42 12.98 1.67
N GLU A 147 -7.69 12.61 2.92
CA GLU A 147 -7.21 13.35 4.09
C GLU A 147 -5.68 13.27 4.27
N LEU A 148 -5.07 12.12 3.98
CA LEU A 148 -3.61 11.96 3.98
C LEU A 148 -2.92 12.90 2.99
N THR A 149 -3.50 13.11 1.80
CA THR A 149 -2.93 14.05 0.81
C THR A 149 -3.06 15.52 1.23
N LYS A 150 -3.99 15.83 2.14
CA LYS A 150 -4.16 17.17 2.73
C LYS A 150 -3.29 17.39 3.97
N GLY A 151 -2.54 16.37 4.42
CA GLY A 151 -1.77 16.43 5.67
C GLY A 151 -2.63 16.49 6.92
N LYS A 152 -3.90 16.04 6.84
CA LYS A 152 -4.81 15.98 7.97
C LYS A 152 -4.95 14.53 8.42
N ILE A 153 -4.50 14.24 9.63
CA ILE A 153 -4.79 13.00 10.34
C ILE A 153 -5.49 13.46 11.62
N TYR A 154 -6.77 13.09 11.80
CA TYR A 154 -7.51 13.34 13.03
C TYR A 154 -7.01 12.43 14.14
#